data_AF-A0A929CLW6-F1
#
_entry.id   AF-A0A929CLW6-F1
#
_cell.length_a   1.000
_cell.length_b   1.000
_cell.length_c   1.000
_cell.angle_alpha   90.00
_cell.angle_beta   90.00
_cell.angle_gamma   90.00
#
_symmetry.space_group_name_H-M   'P 1'
#
loop_
_entity.id
_entity.type
_entity.pdbx_description
1 polymer ?
#
loop_
_entity_poly.entity_id
_entity_poly.type
_entity_poly.pdbx_seq_one_letter_code
_entity_poly.pdbx_strand_id
1 'polypeptide(L)'
;MKKLLFILAIAITGVTSAQTISGSVTDVKKASATVSSSLDSESIANNKEMQNLIKEQLVENEELGKQAMDYLKSNPETSSTLSKLYNDNKGSISDIMKSVMSDPKLSNSVMDWVNNNPEVLKKAMSLIKV
;
A
#
# COMPACT_ATOMS: atom_id res chain seq x y z
N MET A 1 22.24 -5.91 -73.35
CA MET A 1 22.88 -5.55 -72.05
C MET A 1 22.44 -4.11 -71.76
N LYS A 2 21.86 -3.70 -70.64
CA LYS A 2 21.99 -4.11 -69.24
C LYS A 2 20.65 -3.81 -68.54
N LYS A 3 20.24 -4.68 -67.61
CA LYS A 3 19.12 -4.46 -66.68
C LYS A 3 19.63 -3.59 -65.53
N LEU A 4 18.90 -2.54 -65.15
CA LEU A 4 19.12 -1.85 -63.87
C LEU A 4 17.94 -2.14 -62.95
N LEU A 5 18.25 -2.84 -61.86
CA LEU A 5 17.40 -3.10 -60.70
C LEU A 5 17.28 -1.82 -59.86
N PHE A 6 16.06 -1.42 -59.51
CA PHE A 6 15.80 -0.48 -58.43
C PHE A 6 15.56 -1.26 -57.13
N ILE A 7 16.41 -1.04 -56.13
CA ILE A 7 16.23 -1.52 -54.76
C ILE A 7 15.71 -0.34 -53.94
N LEU A 8 14.51 -0.48 -53.37
CA LEU A 8 13.86 0.47 -52.48
C LEU A 8 14.29 0.16 -51.04
N ALA A 9 15.12 1.02 -50.45
CA ALA A 9 15.49 0.98 -49.04
C ALA A 9 14.51 1.82 -48.20
N ILE A 10 13.89 1.21 -47.19
CA ILE A 10 13.02 1.86 -46.22
C ILE A 10 13.90 2.46 -45.11
N ALA A 11 13.88 3.79 -44.98
CA ALA A 11 14.50 4.51 -43.88
C ALA A 11 13.53 4.59 -42.69
N ILE A 12 13.95 4.11 -41.52
CA ILE A 12 13.24 4.25 -40.25
C ILE A 12 13.63 5.61 -39.64
N THR A 13 12.69 6.54 -39.57
CA THR A 13 12.82 7.80 -38.83
C THR A 13 12.13 7.69 -37.47
N GLY A 14 12.86 7.88 -36.38
CA GLY A 14 12.28 8.20 -35.07
C GLY A 14 13.07 7.74 -33.86
N VAL A 15 14.12 8.48 -33.47
CA VAL A 15 14.57 8.54 -32.08
C VAL A 15 14.67 10.00 -31.65
N THR A 16 13.89 10.40 -30.65
CA THR A 16 14.10 11.62 -29.88
C THR A 16 13.93 11.29 -28.40
N SER A 17 15.04 11.10 -27.71
CA SER A 17 15.10 11.19 -26.25
C SER A 17 16.41 11.88 -25.88
N ALA A 18 16.35 13.19 -25.66
CA ALA A 18 17.41 13.96 -25.04
C ALA A 18 16.78 14.87 -24.00
N GLN A 19 16.95 14.55 -22.72
CA GLN A 19 16.96 15.56 -21.66
C GLN A 19 18.07 15.23 -20.66
N THR A 20 18.86 16.26 -20.43
CA THR A 20 20.17 16.31 -19.76
C THR A 20 20.04 16.46 -18.25
N ILE A 21 21.03 15.91 -17.55
CA ILE A 21 21.22 16.01 -16.10
C ILE A 21 21.88 17.36 -15.76
N SER A 22 21.30 18.14 -14.85
CA SER A 22 22.05 18.98 -13.88
C SER A 22 21.12 19.69 -12.89
N GLY A 23 21.25 19.32 -11.62
CA GLY A 23 20.57 19.99 -10.50
C GLY A 23 20.85 19.33 -9.16
N SER A 24 22.01 19.66 -8.56
CA SER A 24 22.25 19.81 -7.12
C SER A 24 21.73 18.73 -6.13
N VAL A 25 22.67 17.91 -5.62
CA VAL A 25 22.74 17.35 -4.25
C VAL A 25 21.43 17.20 -3.47
N THR A 26 20.65 16.14 -3.72
CA THR A 26 19.77 15.51 -2.71
C THR A 26 19.37 14.07 -3.05
N ASP A 27 20.08 13.44 -3.98
CA ASP A 27 19.87 12.05 -4.43
C ASP A 27 20.43 11.03 -3.43
N VAL A 28 19.69 10.76 -2.35
CA VAL A 28 19.63 9.40 -1.73
C VAL A 28 18.24 9.13 -1.13
N LYS A 29 17.42 10.15 -0.84
CA LYS A 29 16.12 9.91 -0.16
C LYS A 29 14.96 9.50 -1.08
N LYS A 30 15.18 9.44 -2.40
CA LYS A 30 14.13 9.22 -3.42
C LYS A 30 14.31 7.94 -4.24
N ALA A 31 15.04 6.95 -3.74
CA ALA A 31 15.05 5.61 -4.33
C ALA A 31 14.05 4.65 -3.63
N SER A 32 13.53 5.02 -2.45
CA SER A 32 12.50 4.25 -1.73
C SER A 32 11.07 4.60 -2.19
N ALA A 33 10.89 5.66 -2.99
CA ALA A 33 9.57 6.14 -3.41
C ALA A 33 9.04 5.50 -4.70
N THR A 34 9.87 4.78 -5.48
CA THR A 34 9.51 4.34 -6.83
C THR A 34 8.63 3.08 -6.86
N VAL A 35 8.49 2.36 -5.75
CA VAL A 35 7.49 1.26 -5.62
C VAL A 35 6.12 1.80 -5.16
N SER A 36 6.06 3.05 -4.70
CA SER A 36 4.87 3.62 -4.04
C SER A 36 3.89 4.33 -4.98
N SER A 37 4.21 4.50 -6.27
CA SER A 37 3.46 5.36 -7.19
C SER A 37 2.63 4.64 -8.27
N SER A 38 2.55 3.32 -8.24
CA SER A 38 1.84 2.55 -9.29
C SER A 38 1.08 1.31 -8.79
N LEU A 39 0.92 1.17 -7.47
CA LEU A 39 0.00 0.19 -6.89
C LEU A 39 -1.29 0.92 -6.55
N ASP A 40 -2.25 0.89 -7.47
CA ASP A 40 -3.60 1.39 -7.21
C ASP A 40 -4.24 0.58 -6.07
N SER A 41 -5.11 1.20 -5.26
CA SER A 41 -5.73 0.56 -4.09
C SER A 41 -6.38 -0.80 -4.40
N GLU A 42 -6.93 -0.96 -5.60
CA GLU A 42 -7.48 -2.23 -6.08
C GLU A 42 -6.42 -3.33 -6.24
N SER A 43 -5.23 -2.98 -6.72
CA SER A 43 -4.12 -3.94 -6.84
C SER A 43 -3.63 -4.41 -5.46
N ILE A 44 -3.66 -3.51 -4.47
CA ILE A 44 -3.29 -3.83 -3.09
C ILE A 44 -4.38 -4.67 -2.40
N ALA A 45 -5.65 -4.34 -2.60
CA ALA A 45 -6.79 -5.10 -2.07
C ALA A 45 -6.79 -6.56 -2.52
N ASN A 46 -6.39 -6.80 -3.77
CA ASN A 46 -6.36 -8.13 -4.37
C ASN A 46 -5.06 -8.91 -4.13
N ASN A 47 -4.02 -8.28 -3.56
CA ASN A 47 -2.75 -8.94 -3.29
C ASN A 47 -2.69 -9.46 -1.84
N LYS A 48 -2.76 -10.79 -1.68
CA LYS A 48 -2.76 -11.44 -0.36
C LYS A 48 -1.51 -11.16 0.48
N GLU A 49 -0.34 -11.07 -0.16
CA GLU A 49 0.93 -10.78 0.53
C GLU A 49 0.91 -9.35 1.08
N MET A 50 0.49 -8.39 0.28
CA MET A 50 0.35 -6.99 0.70
C MET A 50 -0.68 -6.83 1.81
N GLN A 51 -1.82 -7.52 1.72
CA GLN A 51 -2.84 -7.52 2.77
C GLN A 51 -2.28 -8.08 4.10
N ASN A 52 -1.42 -9.10 4.05
CA ASN A 52 -0.77 -9.62 5.26
C ASN A 52 0.22 -8.60 5.86
N LEU A 53 1.04 -7.96 5.03
CA LEU A 53 1.98 -6.93 5.50
C LEU A 53 1.25 -5.73 6.12
N ILE A 54 0.12 -5.32 5.54
CA ILE A 54 -0.74 -4.26 6.11
C ILE A 54 -1.29 -4.70 7.47
N LYS A 55 -1.75 -5.95 7.62
CA LYS A 55 -2.20 -6.51 8.91
C LYS A 55 -1.09 -6.50 9.96
N GLU A 56 0.12 -6.87 9.57
CA GLU A 56 1.29 -6.80 10.46
C GLU A 56 1.53 -5.35 10.90
N GLN A 57 1.51 -4.39 9.98
CA GLN A 57 1.67 -2.97 10.35
C GLN A 57 0.55 -2.45 11.26
N LEU A 58 -0.70 -2.90 11.07
CA LEU A 58 -1.81 -2.57 11.96
C LEU A 58 -1.60 -3.09 13.39
N VAL A 59 -0.85 -4.18 13.55
CA VAL A 59 -0.53 -4.80 14.85
C VAL A 59 0.74 -4.20 15.47
N GLU A 60 1.78 -3.98 14.68
CA GLU A 60 3.10 -3.58 15.16
C GLU A 60 3.23 -2.06 15.33
N ASN A 61 2.53 -1.27 14.50
CA ASN A 61 2.58 0.18 14.59
C ASN A 61 1.46 0.71 15.50
N GLU A 62 1.84 1.24 16.66
CA GLU A 62 0.90 1.74 17.67
C GLU A 62 -0.02 2.84 17.13
N GLU A 63 0.50 3.75 16.30
CA GLU A 63 -0.27 4.86 15.75
C GLU A 63 -1.31 4.39 14.72
N LEU A 64 -0.94 3.43 13.86
CA LEU A 64 -1.84 2.84 12.87
C LEU A 64 -2.88 1.94 13.56
N GLY A 65 -2.45 1.12 14.51
CA GLY A 65 -3.33 0.31 15.35
C GLY A 65 -4.32 1.16 16.13
N LYS A 66 -3.89 2.30 16.69
CA LYS A 66 -4.78 3.24 17.37
C LYS A 66 -5.85 3.81 16.43
N GLN A 67 -5.47 4.23 15.22
CA GLN A 67 -6.44 4.73 14.25
C GLN A 67 -7.47 3.66 13.86
N ALA A 68 -7.03 2.41 13.67
CA ALA A 68 -7.93 1.29 13.41
C ALA A 68 -8.88 1.01 14.59
N MET A 69 -8.38 1.06 15.83
CA MET A 69 -9.20 0.94 17.03
C MET A 69 -10.22 2.06 17.15
N ASP A 70 -9.81 3.32 16.89
CA ASP A 70 -10.70 4.48 16.93
C ASP A 70 -11.81 4.33 15.88
N TYR A 71 -11.48 3.87 14.67
CA TYR A 71 -12.46 3.52 13.65
C TYR A 71 -13.46 2.46 14.16
N LEU A 72 -12.97 1.31 14.65
CA LEU A 72 -13.83 0.24 15.16
C LEU A 72 -14.71 0.68 16.33
N LYS A 73 -14.19 1.55 17.21
CA LYS A 73 -14.95 2.09 18.34
C LYS A 73 -16.06 3.04 17.88
N SER A 74 -15.82 3.81 16.82
CA SER A 74 -16.81 4.72 16.23
C SER A 74 -17.85 4.02 15.36
N ASN A 75 -17.54 2.82 14.86
CA ASN A 75 -18.44 2.06 14.02
C ASN A 75 -19.47 1.27 14.87
N PRO A 76 -20.78 1.54 14.75
CA PRO A 76 -21.81 0.89 15.56
C PRO A 76 -21.86 -0.64 15.35
N GLU A 77 -21.47 -1.14 14.17
CA GLU A 77 -21.51 -2.57 13.87
C GLU A 77 -20.40 -3.36 14.56
N THR A 78 -19.27 -2.72 14.87
CA THR A 78 -18.09 -3.36 15.45
C THR A 78 -17.80 -2.95 16.89
N SER A 79 -18.29 -1.78 17.34
CA SER A 79 -18.07 -1.24 18.68
C SER A 79 -18.42 -2.21 19.83
N SER A 80 -19.52 -2.95 19.71
CA SER A 80 -19.95 -3.94 20.70
C SER A 80 -19.00 -5.15 20.76
N THR A 81 -18.60 -5.67 19.59
CA THR A 81 -17.63 -6.77 19.50
C THR A 81 -16.25 -6.32 20.00
N LEU A 82 -15.80 -5.13 19.63
CA LEU A 82 -14.55 -4.54 20.11
C LEU A 82 -14.58 -4.37 21.64
N SER A 83 -15.69 -3.90 22.21
CA SER A 83 -15.80 -3.70 23.67
C SER A 83 -15.69 -5.02 24.43
N LYS A 84 -16.29 -6.10 23.94
CA LYS A 84 -16.11 -7.45 24.51
C LYS A 84 -14.64 -7.90 24.43
N LEU A 85 -14.06 -7.76 23.24
CA LEU A 85 -12.67 -8.12 22.98
C LEU A 85 -11.70 -7.34 23.89
N TYR A 86 -11.93 -6.05 24.11
CA TYR A 86 -11.12 -5.21 25.00
C TYR A 86 -11.23 -5.63 26.47
N ASN A 87 -12.42 -6.06 26.92
CA ASN A 87 -12.60 -6.56 28.28
C ASN A 87 -11.87 -7.89 28.51
N ASP A 88 -11.82 -8.74 27.49
CA ASP A 88 -11.15 -10.04 27.52
C ASP A 88 -9.63 -9.91 27.33
N ASN A 89 -9.18 -8.88 26.61
CA ASN A 89 -7.78 -8.62 26.29
C ASN A 89 -7.33 -7.32 26.97
N LYS A 90 -6.87 -7.42 28.22
CA LYS A 90 -6.17 -6.33 28.89
C LYS A 90 -4.73 -6.32 28.41
N GLY A 91 -4.33 -5.28 27.66
CA GLY A 91 -2.99 -5.24 27.08
C GLY A 91 -2.68 -3.96 26.31
N SER A 92 -1.56 -4.01 25.59
CA SER A 92 -1.16 -2.93 24.69
C SER A 92 -2.09 -2.83 23.47
N ILE A 93 -2.03 -1.72 22.74
CA ILE A 93 -2.73 -1.56 21.45
C ILE A 93 -2.39 -2.71 20.49
N SER A 94 -1.13 -3.15 20.48
CA SER A 94 -0.68 -4.28 19.66
C SER A 94 -1.41 -5.58 20.02
N ASP A 95 -1.54 -5.88 21.32
CA ASP A 95 -2.21 -7.11 21.76
C ASP A 95 -3.71 -7.10 21.43
N ILE A 96 -4.35 -5.94 21.61
CA ILE A 96 -5.74 -5.75 21.22
C ILE A 96 -5.87 -5.92 19.70
N MET A 97 -4.96 -5.33 18.91
CA MET A 97 -4.97 -5.44 17.46
C MET A 97 -4.71 -6.87 16.96
N LYS A 98 -3.89 -7.68 17.64
CA LYS A 98 -3.76 -9.12 17.32
C LYS A 98 -5.10 -9.84 17.48
N SER A 99 -5.83 -9.53 18.54
CA SER A 99 -7.14 -10.11 18.80
C SER A 99 -8.19 -9.60 17.79
N VAL A 100 -8.14 -8.32 17.41
CA VAL A 100 -8.94 -7.74 16.31
C VAL A 100 -8.67 -8.45 14.99
N MET A 101 -7.40 -8.67 14.64
CA MET A 101 -7.02 -9.33 13.37
C MET A 101 -7.42 -10.81 13.33
N SER A 102 -7.60 -11.43 14.50
CA SER A 102 -8.03 -12.82 14.66
C SER A 102 -9.55 -12.99 14.63
N ASP A 103 -10.32 -11.94 14.94
CA ASP A 103 -11.78 -11.92 14.77
C ASP A 103 -12.13 -11.58 13.31
N PRO A 104 -12.80 -12.48 12.55
CA PRO A 104 -13.06 -12.24 11.13
C PRO A 104 -13.90 -10.99 10.86
N LYS A 105 -14.85 -10.66 11.75
CA LYS A 105 -15.73 -9.50 11.57
C LYS A 105 -14.96 -8.21 11.76
N LEU A 106 -14.16 -8.12 12.83
CA LEU A 106 -13.33 -6.95 13.11
C LEU A 106 -12.20 -6.80 12.08
N SER A 107 -11.49 -7.89 11.77
CA SER A 107 -10.41 -7.94 10.78
C SER A 107 -10.90 -7.45 9.41
N ASN A 108 -12.02 -7.98 8.91
CA ASN A 108 -12.59 -7.53 7.64
C ASN A 108 -12.98 -6.05 7.69
N SER A 109 -13.63 -5.60 8.77
CA SER A 109 -14.02 -4.18 8.90
C SER A 109 -12.81 -3.24 8.90
N VAL A 110 -11.71 -3.61 9.55
CA VAL A 110 -10.47 -2.82 9.52
C VAL A 110 -9.85 -2.85 8.14
N MET A 111 -9.75 -4.01 7.49
CA MET A 111 -9.14 -4.09 6.15
C MET A 111 -9.96 -3.34 5.11
N ASP A 112 -11.29 -3.43 5.17
CA ASP A 112 -12.21 -2.65 4.33
C ASP A 112 -12.01 -1.15 4.57
N TRP A 113 -11.88 -0.73 5.83
CA TRP A 113 -11.56 0.66 6.15
C TRP A 113 -10.21 1.07 5.56
N VAL A 114 -9.13 0.32 5.79
CA VAL A 114 -7.81 0.65 5.23
C VAL A 114 -7.87 0.76 3.70
N ASN A 115 -8.46 -0.22 3.02
CA ASN A 115 -8.53 -0.26 1.55
C ASN A 115 -9.36 0.91 0.99
N ASN A 116 -10.38 1.37 1.71
CA ASN A 116 -11.23 2.50 1.31
C ASN A 116 -10.74 3.87 1.84
N ASN A 117 -9.62 3.92 2.56
CA ASN A 117 -9.04 5.15 3.09
C ASN A 117 -7.62 5.35 2.53
N PRO A 118 -7.47 6.06 1.39
CA PRO A 118 -6.19 6.18 0.68
C PRO A 118 -5.04 6.71 1.54
N GLU A 119 -5.31 7.65 2.47
CA GLU A 119 -4.31 8.19 3.38
C GLU A 119 -3.78 7.12 4.35
N VAL A 120 -4.69 6.34 4.92
CA VAL A 120 -4.38 5.25 5.85
C VAL A 120 -3.64 4.14 5.12
N LEU A 121 -4.12 3.75 3.93
CA LEU A 121 -3.46 2.76 3.09
C LEU A 121 -2.03 3.19 2.75
N LYS A 122 -1.85 4.42 2.29
CA LYS A 122 -0.53 4.97 1.99
C LYS A 122 0.37 4.98 3.22
N LYS A 123 -0.18 5.32 4.39
CA LYS A 123 0.56 5.29 5.65
C LYS A 123 1.00 3.87 5.99
N ALA A 124 0.09 2.88 5.96
CA ALA A 124 0.41 1.48 6.19
C ALA A 124 1.51 0.99 5.24
N MET A 125 1.36 1.29 3.95
CA MET A 125 2.34 0.93 2.91
C MET A 125 3.70 1.57 3.14
N SER A 126 3.76 2.82 3.63
CA SER A 126 5.03 3.51 3.90
C SER A 126 5.82 2.91 5.06
N LEU A 127 5.16 2.14 5.93
CA LEU A 127 5.77 1.47 7.07
C LEU A 127 6.32 0.09 6.71
N ILE A 128 5.86 -0.49 5.59
CA ILE A 128 6.37 -1.76 5.07
C ILE A 128 7.79 -1.53 4.56
N LYS A 129 8.76 -2.14 5.24
CA LYS A 129 10.14 -2.19 4.77
C LYS A 129 10.25 -3.35 3.78
N VAL A 130 10.51 -3.02 2.52
CA VAL A 130 10.79 -3.97 1.44
C VAL A 130 12.29 -4.17 1.31
#